data_AF-A0A6A5RG73-F1
#
_entry.id   AF-A0A6A5RG73-F1
#
_cell.length_a   1.000
_cell.length_b   1.000
_cell.length_c   1.000
_cell.angle_alpha   90.00
_cell.angle_beta   90.00
_cell.angle_gamma   90.00
#
_symmetry.space_group_name_H-M   'P 1'
#
loop_
_entity.id
_entity.type
_entity.pdbx_description
1 polymer ?
#
loop_
_entity_poly.entity_id
_entity_poly.type
_entity_poly.pdbx_seq_one_letter_code
_entity_poly.pdbx_strand_id
1 'polypeptide(L)'
;MRQAFIGITPVALLCFDISSVESFENVERRWNHEADLYPGNVSKILVGCKKDLGAEAVRSVWVRDAYKMTAKINANVYFETSAVTKEGLEALFSHVAQISAR
;
A
#
# COMPACT_ATOMS: atom_id res chain seq x y z
N MET A 1 21.03 -12.62 -24.91
CA MET A 1 21.28 -11.34 -24.21
C MET A 1 20.80 -11.54 -22.78
N ARG A 2 21.71 -11.85 -21.84
CA ARG A 2 21.35 -12.15 -20.45
C ARG A 2 20.99 -10.83 -19.75
N GLN A 3 19.70 -10.56 -19.53
CA GLN A 3 19.31 -9.57 -18.53
C GLN A 3 19.57 -10.18 -17.17
N ALA A 4 20.71 -9.84 -16.58
CA ALA A 4 20.89 -9.95 -15.15
C ALA A 4 19.96 -8.91 -14.51
N PHE A 5 18.78 -9.35 -14.07
CA PHE A 5 18.02 -8.59 -13.08
C PHE A 5 18.87 -8.61 -11.81
N ILE A 6 19.46 -7.47 -11.47
CA ILE A 6 19.94 -7.21 -10.12
C ILE A 6 18.77 -7.55 -9.18
N GLY A 7 19.00 -8.41 -8.19
CA GLY A 7 17.99 -8.97 -7.29
C GLY A 7 17.33 -7.95 -6.38
N ILE A 8 16.60 -6.99 -6.96
CA ILE A 8 15.74 -6.04 -6.27
C ILE A 8 14.34 -6.28 -6.81
N THR A 9 13.50 -6.90 -5.99
CA THR A 9 12.07 -7.03 -6.30
C THR A 9 11.42 -5.65 -6.22
N PRO A 10 10.80 -5.12 -7.30
CA PRO A 10 10.11 -3.84 -7.24
C PRO A 10 8.92 -3.93 -6.27
N VAL A 11 8.78 -2.91 -5.41
CA VAL A 11 7.69 -2.81 -4.43
C VAL A 11 6.80 -1.63 -4.81
N ALA A 12 5.50 -1.87 -4.92
CA ALA A 12 4.49 -0.83 -5.11
C ALA A 12 3.76 -0.54 -3.79
N LEU A 13 3.80 0.71 -3.36
CA LEU A 13 2.97 1.22 -2.27
C LEU A 13 1.67 1.77 -2.86
N LEU A 14 0.57 1.04 -2.66
CA LEU A 14 -0.75 1.45 -3.12
C LEU A 14 -1.41 2.26 -2.00
N CYS A 15 -1.39 3.58 -2.14
CA CYS A 15 -1.82 4.49 -1.09
C CYS A 15 -3.26 4.96 -1.30
N PHE A 16 -4.01 5.10 -0.21
CA PHE A 16 -5.32 5.77 -0.18
C PHE A 16 -5.44 6.64 1.08
N ASP A 17 -6.42 7.53 1.12
CA ASP A 17 -6.75 8.35 2.28
C ASP A 17 -7.88 7.69 3.08
N ILE A 18 -7.68 7.44 4.37
CA ILE A 18 -8.68 6.75 5.21
C ILE A 18 -10.01 7.51 5.36
N SER A 19 -10.03 8.81 5.04
CA SER A 19 -11.23 9.64 5.01
C SER A 19 -11.96 9.65 3.66
N SER A 20 -11.37 9.07 2.60
CA SER A 20 -11.89 9.13 1.24
C SER A 20 -12.16 7.74 0.64
N VAL A 21 -13.43 7.37 0.55
CA VAL A 21 -13.88 6.12 -0.11
C VAL A 21 -13.46 6.10 -1.59
N GLU A 22 -13.54 7.23 -2.29
CA GLU A 22 -13.13 7.33 -3.69
C GLU A 22 -11.65 6.96 -3.88
N SER A 23 -10.77 7.46 -3.01
CA SER A 23 -9.34 7.12 -3.06
C SER A 23 -9.11 5.63 -2.83
N PHE A 24 -9.92 5.01 -1.97
CA PHE A 24 -9.86 3.58 -1.66
C PHE A 24 -10.36 2.71 -2.82
N GLU A 25 -11.44 3.10 -3.49
CA GLU A 25 -11.92 2.40 -4.70
C GLU A 25 -10.93 2.48 -5.86
N ASN A 26 -10.23 3.62 -5.99
CA ASN A 26 -9.21 3.80 -7.02
C ASN A 26 -7.98 2.89 -6.84
N VAL A 27 -7.71 2.38 -5.63
CA VAL A 27 -6.66 1.38 -5.40
C VAL A 27 -6.88 0.17 -6.29
N GLU A 28 -8.09 -0.39 -6.29
CA GLU A 28 -8.40 -1.56 -7.11
C GLU A 28 -8.56 -1.18 -8.58
N ARG A 29 -9.40 -0.16 -8.85
CA ARG A 29 -9.83 0.17 -10.21
C ARG A 29 -8.69 0.69 -11.07
N ARG A 30 -7.69 1.33 -10.49
CA ARG A 30 -6.63 2.04 -11.21
C ARG A 30 -5.24 1.61 -10.78
N TRP A 31 -4.88 1.85 -9.52
CA TRP A 31 -3.49 1.76 -9.09
C TRP A 31 -2.96 0.32 -9.06
N ASN A 32 -3.80 -0.64 -8.67
CA ASN A 32 -3.46 -2.05 -8.77
C ASN A 32 -3.26 -2.49 -10.22
N HIS A 33 -4.14 -2.04 -11.13
CA HIS A 33 -3.99 -2.34 -12.56
C HIS A 33 -2.69 -1.76 -13.13
N GLU A 34 -2.37 -0.50 -12.79
CA GLU A 34 -1.10 0.11 -13.18
C GLU A 34 0.12 -0.65 -12.63
N ALA A 35 0.06 -1.15 -11.39
CA ALA A 35 1.11 -1.97 -10.80
C ALA A 35 1.26 -3.33 -11.50
N ASP A 36 0.15 -3.97 -11.86
CA ASP A 36 0.14 -5.28 -12.55
C ASP A 36 0.65 -5.19 -14.00
N LEU A 37 0.65 -4.00 -14.60
CA LEU A 37 1.23 -3.75 -15.93
C LEU A 37 2.76 -3.60 -15.89
N TYR A 38 3.36 -3.42 -14.71
CA TYR A 38 4.81 -3.28 -14.60
C TYR A 38 5.52 -4.62 -14.87
N PRO A 39 6.59 -4.66 -15.70
CA PRO A 39 7.28 -5.90 -16.00
C PRO A 39 7.91 -6.56 -14.77
N GLY A 40 7.59 -7.84 -14.53
CA GLY A 40 8.08 -8.61 -13.40
C GLY A 40 7.05 -8.75 -12.28
N ASN A 41 7.34 -9.55 -11.26
CA ASN A 41 6.43 -9.73 -10.13
C ASN A 41 6.62 -8.58 -9.13
N VAL A 42 5.73 -7.59 -9.16
CA VAL A 42 5.75 -6.47 -8.22
C VAL A 42 5.14 -6.89 -6.89
N SER A 43 5.88 -6.70 -5.79
CA SER A 43 5.32 -6.88 -4.44
C SER A 43 4.46 -5.68 -4.07
N LYS A 44 3.22 -5.91 -3.66
CA LYS A 44 2.25 -4.84 -3.40
C LYS A 44 2.01 -4.67 -1.90
N ILE A 45 2.00 -3.43 -1.43
CA ILE A 45 1.67 -3.08 -0.04
C ILE A 45 0.54 -2.04 -0.08
N LEU A 46 -0.54 -2.30 0.66
CA LEU A 46 -1.64 -1.35 0.80
C LEU A 46 -1.33 -0.38 1.94
N VAL A 47 -1.50 0.93 1.71
CA VAL A 47 -1.20 1.97 2.70
C VAL A 47 -2.38 2.93 2.87
N GLY A 48 -2.98 2.93 4.06
CA GLY A 48 -3.95 3.93 4.49
C GLY A 48 -3.24 5.16 5.07
N CYS A 49 -3.29 6.29 4.38
CA CYS A 49 -2.66 7.54 4.78
C CYS A 49 -3.61 8.40 5.63
N LYS A 50 -3.04 9.45 6.24
CA LYS A 50 -3.76 10.44 7.06
C LYS A 50 -4.45 9.83 8.28
N LYS A 51 -3.80 8.85 8.91
CA LYS A 51 -4.29 8.20 10.14
C LYS A 51 -4.65 9.21 11.26
N ASP A 52 -3.96 10.35 11.29
CA ASP A 52 -4.23 11.47 12.21
C ASP A 52 -5.63 12.09 12.08
N LEU A 53 -6.26 11.99 10.91
CA LEU A 53 -7.65 12.40 10.72
C LEU A 53 -8.66 11.39 11.24
N GLY A 54 -8.21 10.23 11.73
CA GLY A 54 -9.02 9.06 12.06
C GLY A 54 -9.90 9.16 13.32
N ALA A 55 -10.13 10.34 13.88
CA ALA A 55 -11.23 10.52 14.83
C ALA A 55 -12.53 10.07 14.15
N GLU A 56 -13.42 9.38 14.87
CA GLU A 56 -14.60 8.68 14.30
C GLU A 56 -15.47 9.56 13.38
N ALA A 57 -15.42 10.89 13.54
CA ALA A 57 -16.16 11.84 12.71
C ALA A 57 -15.68 11.96 11.25
N VAL A 58 -14.44 11.56 10.91
CA VAL A 58 -13.84 11.81 9.57
C VAL A 58 -13.36 10.52 8.88
N ARG A 59 -13.26 9.40 9.59
CA ARG A 59 -12.87 8.11 8.99
C ARG A 59 -14.02 7.55 8.15
N SER A 60 -13.77 7.34 6.86
CA SER A 60 -14.74 6.74 5.93
C SER A 60 -14.39 5.30 5.54
N VAL A 61 -13.14 4.88 5.75
CA VAL A 61 -12.66 3.52 5.45
C VAL A 61 -12.19 2.81 6.72
N TRP A 62 -12.84 1.69 7.01
CA TRP A 62 -12.53 0.88 8.18
C TRP A 62 -11.40 -0.12 7.91
N VAL A 63 -10.60 -0.40 8.94
CA VAL A 63 -9.49 -1.36 8.90
C VAL A 63 -9.92 -2.71 8.32
N ARG A 64 -11.10 -3.19 8.70
CA ARG A 64 -11.68 -4.45 8.19
C ARG A 64 -11.79 -4.45 6.66
N ASP A 65 -12.24 -3.35 6.08
CA ASP A 65 -12.46 -3.27 4.64
C ASP A 65 -11.13 -3.09 3.89
N ALA A 66 -10.14 -2.40 4.49
CA ALA A 66 -8.77 -2.36 3.99
C ALA A 66 -8.10 -3.75 3.95
N TYR A 67 -8.32 -4.61 4.96
CA TYR A 67 -7.83 -5.99 4.91
C TYR A 67 -8.49 -6.81 3.80
N LYS A 68 -9.80 -6.63 3.55
CA LYS A 68 -10.46 -7.27 2.40
C LYS A 68 -9.85 -6.80 1.08
N MET A 69 -9.58 -5.50 0.94
CA MET A 69 -8.92 -4.93 -0.23
C MET A 69 -7.51 -5.52 -0.43
N THR A 70 -6.74 -5.67 0.65
CA THR A 70 -5.41 -6.29 0.62
C THR A 70 -5.46 -7.69 0.01
N ALA A 71 -6.40 -8.52 0.46
CA ALA A 71 -6.62 -9.84 -0.12
C ALA A 71 -7.09 -9.75 -1.58
N LYS A 72 -8.00 -8.81 -1.89
CA LYS A 72 -8.58 -8.62 -3.23
C LYS A 72 -7.53 -8.26 -4.28
N ILE A 73 -6.58 -7.39 -3.94
CA ILE A 73 -5.51 -6.93 -4.85
C ILE A 73 -4.23 -7.76 -4.74
N ASN A 74 -4.24 -8.85 -3.96
CA ASN A 74 -3.08 -9.68 -3.68
C ASN A 74 -1.88 -8.85 -3.16
N ALA A 75 -2.12 -7.93 -2.24
CA ALA A 75 -1.08 -7.22 -1.51
C ALA A 75 -0.57 -8.05 -0.33
N ASN A 76 0.71 -7.90 -0.01
CA ASN A 76 1.38 -8.65 1.05
C ASN A 76 0.88 -8.27 2.44
N VAL A 77 0.60 -6.99 2.66
CA VAL A 77 0.24 -6.45 3.98
C VAL A 77 -0.44 -5.08 3.84
N TYR A 78 -1.13 -4.67 4.90
CA TYR A 78 -1.73 -3.35 5.07
C TYR A 78 -1.03 -2.57 6.20
N PHE A 79 -0.75 -1.29 5.95
CA PHE A 79 -0.30 -0.33 6.97
C PHE A 79 -1.21 0.90 7.02
N GLU A 80 -1.41 1.45 8.21
CA GLU A 80 -1.90 2.82 8.37
C GLU A 80 -0.76 3.74 8.79
N THR A 81 -0.68 4.91 8.16
CA THR A 81 0.37 5.90 8.41
C THR A 81 -0.20 7.30 8.57
N SER A 82 0.50 8.12 9.36
CA SER A 82 0.34 9.57 9.34
C SER A 82 1.69 10.20 9.00
N ALA A 83 1.74 10.98 7.93
CA ALA A 83 2.92 11.78 7.62
C ALA A 83 3.10 12.94 8.60
N VAL A 84 2.00 13.43 9.20
CA VAL A 84 1.99 14.56 10.14
C VAL A 84 2.55 14.14 11.50
N THR A 85 2.01 13.07 12.08
CA THR A 85 2.45 12.56 13.40
C THR A 85 3.61 11.58 13.28
N LYS A 86 4.01 11.22 12.05
CA LYS A 86 5.03 10.21 11.71
C LYS A 86 4.68 8.78 12.13
N GLU A 87 3.45 8.55 12.58
CA GLU A 87 3.00 7.21 12.95
C GLU A 87 3.03 6.24 11.76
N GLY A 88 3.49 5.02 12.02
CA GLY A 88 3.46 3.91 11.04
C GLY A 88 4.52 3.96 9.94
N LEU A 89 5.19 5.12 9.72
CA LEU A 89 6.19 5.28 8.66
C LEU A 89 7.41 4.37 8.88
N GLU A 90 7.94 4.30 10.10
CA GLU A 90 9.11 3.47 10.42
C GLU A 90 8.84 1.99 10.15
N ALA A 91 7.69 1.49 10.59
CA ALA A 91 7.28 0.10 10.37
C ALA A 91 7.08 -0.20 8.87
N LEU A 92 6.41 0.71 8.15
CA LEU A 92 6.20 0.59 6.70
C LEU A 92 7.54 0.49 5.96
N PHE A 93 8.44 1.45 6.16
CA PHE A 93 9.70 1.48 5.41
C PHE A 93 10.68 0.39 5.85
N SER A 94 10.66 -0.02 7.12
CA SER A 94 11.42 -1.20 7.58
C SER A 94 10.94 -2.47 6.87
N HIS A 95 9.62 -2.62 6.70
CA HIS A 95 9.06 -3.76 5.98
C HIS A 95 9.40 -3.73 4.49
N VAL A 96 9.32 -2.55 3.86
CA VAL A 96 9.75 -2.36 2.45
C VAL A 96 11.20 -2.80 2.28
N ALA A 97 12.11 -2.34 3.15
CA ALA A 97 13.53 -2.69 3.09
C ALA A 97 13.76 -4.21 3.24
N GLN A 98 12.98 -4.89 4.08
CA GLN A 98 13.06 -6.34 4.27
C GLN A 98 12.59 -7.13 3.05
N ILE A 99 11.59 -6.63 2.32
CA ILE A 99 11.09 -7.30 1.11
C ILE A 99 11.99 -7.02 -0.09
N SER A 100 12.45 -5.77 -0.25
CA SER A 100 13.27 -5.38 -1.39
C SER A 100 14.67 -6.01 -1.39
N ALA A 101 15.14 -6.45 -0.22
CA ALA A 101 16.42 -7.15 -0.05
C ALA A 101 16.36 -8.67 -0.36
N ARG A 102 15.21 -9.19 -0.79
CA ARG A 102 15.01 -10.58 -1.21
C ARG A 102 14.99 -10.70 -2.73
#